data_AF-A0A2M4CP05-F1
#
_entry.id   AF-A0A2M4CP05-F1
#
_cell.length_a   1.000
_cell.length_b   1.000
_cell.length_c   1.000
_cell.angle_alpha   90.00
_cell.angle_beta   90.00
_cell.angle_gamma   90.00
#
_symmetry.space_group_name_H-M   'P 1'
#
loop_
_entity.id
_entity.type
_entity.pdbx_description
1 polymer ?
#
loop_
_entity_poly.entity_id
_entity_poly.type
_entity_poly.pdbx_seq_one_letter_code
_entity_poly.pdbx_strand_id
1 'polypeptide(L)'
;RYAPSTESVLRKVILGQPCSLEMFRSMSEKEQLLDQAIASGSGNAILKVLLFLDRTLKKKLFYSLLQMRPEAVHHYVNYLALRLKVSECTDLLVFLGRHHEASLLQFSIFVCSTSNVEFKRQRLKKIYGDYFSQPGSNSFYAQLVANYINLLEYQSSELHATGGSKAAVEIQDKSVLETLHYVCGKYKWGDTSLQTNDNPFKLAENHQISQAQFEWIALNERAKQQAWLDFDHIFEKKAWLNLKQKSFKLNIPIDRTILRLHALHAPEPVINTFLAKVEDPQRRLALARRVNSKHGTIDAMVLLKDRAELEAYRSTLESGTEERLYAENALKSLNNTWKSDAMKLIK
;
A
#
# COMPACT_ATOMS: atom_id res chain seq x y z
N ARG A 1 -62.33 18.14 21.61
CA ARG A 1 -61.59 17.12 20.82
C ARG A 1 -60.24 16.93 21.50
N TYR A 2 -60.00 15.78 22.11
CA TYR A 2 -58.71 15.49 22.76
C TYR A 2 -57.63 15.38 21.67
N ALA A 3 -56.55 16.14 21.79
CA ALA A 3 -55.36 15.89 21.00
C ALA A 3 -54.79 14.52 21.43
N PRO A 4 -54.50 13.60 20.50
CA PRO A 4 -53.91 12.31 20.87
C PRO A 4 -52.52 12.53 21.49
N SER A 5 -52.17 11.73 22.50
CA SER A 5 -50.86 11.82 23.14
C SER A 5 -49.73 11.46 22.17
N THR A 6 -48.54 12.02 22.41
CA THR A 6 -47.32 11.72 21.64
C THR A 6 -47.06 10.22 21.52
N GLU A 7 -47.26 9.48 22.61
CA GLU A 7 -47.12 8.02 22.67
C GLU A 7 -48.11 7.30 21.75
N SER A 8 -49.38 7.72 21.74
CA SER A 8 -50.41 7.13 20.88
C SER A 8 -50.09 7.34 19.39
N VAL A 9 -49.56 8.51 19.04
CA VAL A 9 -49.16 8.82 17.66
C VAL A 9 -47.92 8.02 17.26
N LEU A 10 -46.91 7.91 18.13
CA LEU A 10 -45.71 7.13 17.85
C LEU A 10 -46.00 5.64 17.75
N ARG A 11 -46.90 5.10 18.56
CA ARG A 11 -47.36 3.70 18.42
C ARG A 11 -47.94 3.45 17.03
N LYS A 12 -48.73 4.39 16.50
CA LYS A 12 -49.23 4.30 15.12
C LYS A 12 -48.09 4.35 14.10
N VAL A 13 -47.10 5.24 14.29
CA VAL A 13 -45.90 5.31 13.42
C VAL A 13 -45.16 3.97 13.38
N ILE A 14 -44.90 3.38 14.56
CA ILE A 14 -44.17 2.12 14.70
C ILE A 14 -44.93 0.97 14.04
N LEU A 15 -46.25 0.94 14.20
CA LEU A 15 -47.14 -0.05 13.58
C LEU A 15 -47.41 0.22 12.09
N GLY A 16 -46.81 1.25 11.48
CA GLY A 16 -47.02 1.61 10.08
C GLY A 16 -48.42 2.15 9.77
N GLN A 17 -49.20 2.53 10.79
CA GLN A 17 -50.56 3.03 10.65
C GLN A 17 -50.59 4.49 10.19
N PRO A 18 -51.68 4.93 9.51
CA PRO A 18 -51.84 6.33 9.13
C PRO A 18 -51.94 7.24 10.37
N CYS A 19 -51.07 8.23 10.44
CA CYS A 19 -51.09 9.27 11.47
C CYS A 19 -50.46 10.56 10.94
N SER A 20 -50.97 11.70 11.39
CA SER A 20 -50.43 13.01 11.03
C SER A 20 -49.52 13.55 12.14
N LEU A 21 -48.33 14.02 11.77
CA LEU A 21 -47.40 14.69 12.67
C LEU A 21 -47.63 16.22 12.71
N GLU A 22 -48.45 16.76 11.81
CA GLU A 22 -48.74 18.21 11.68
C GLU A 22 -49.47 18.81 12.91
N MET A 23 -49.91 17.95 13.83
CA MET A 23 -50.49 18.38 15.11
C MET A 23 -49.44 18.88 16.11
N PHE A 24 -48.18 18.43 15.99
CA PHE A 24 -47.08 18.91 16.84
C PHE A 24 -46.52 20.21 16.26
N ARG A 25 -46.99 21.35 16.78
CA ARG A 25 -46.71 22.68 16.21
C ARG A 25 -45.64 23.43 16.98
N SER A 26 -45.69 23.36 18.30
CA SER A 26 -44.74 24.06 19.16
C SER A 26 -43.37 23.37 19.17
N MET A 27 -42.34 24.10 19.56
CA MET A 27 -40.98 23.55 19.67
C MET A 27 -40.90 22.43 20.71
N SER A 28 -41.53 22.63 21.87
CA SER A 28 -41.54 21.65 22.97
C SER A 28 -42.24 20.34 22.57
N GLU A 29 -43.35 20.42 21.84
CA GLU A 29 -44.04 19.24 21.30
C GLU A 29 -43.16 18.45 20.33
N LYS A 30 -42.41 19.16 19.47
CA LYS A 30 -41.49 18.56 18.49
C LYS A 30 -40.27 17.92 19.15
N GLU A 31 -39.73 18.53 20.19
CA GLU A 31 -38.68 17.96 21.04
C GLU A 31 -39.16 16.66 21.70
N GLN A 32 -40.30 16.72 22.38
CA GLN A 32 -40.88 15.55 23.05
C GLN A 32 -41.19 14.42 22.06
N LEU A 33 -41.67 14.75 20.85
CA LEU A 33 -41.92 13.77 19.79
C LEU A 33 -40.63 13.06 19.37
N LEU A 34 -39.52 13.80 19.21
CA LEU A 34 -38.24 13.21 18.86
C LEU A 34 -37.67 12.35 19.98
N ASP A 35 -37.73 12.83 21.23
CA ASP A 35 -37.22 12.09 22.39
C ASP A 35 -37.96 10.78 22.60
N GLN A 36 -39.28 10.79 22.44
CA GLN A 36 -40.09 9.58 22.51
C GLN A 36 -39.85 8.63 21.33
N ALA A 37 -39.58 9.17 20.13
CA ALA A 37 -39.20 8.35 18.99
C ALA A 37 -37.86 7.65 19.22
N ILE A 38 -36.88 8.35 19.78
CA ILE A 38 -35.58 7.79 20.19
C ILE A 38 -35.79 6.71 21.26
N ALA A 39 -36.55 7.00 22.32
CA ALA A 39 -36.84 6.05 23.38
C ALA A 39 -37.54 4.76 22.90
N SER A 40 -38.25 4.81 21.76
CA SER A 40 -38.88 3.63 21.17
C SER A 40 -37.89 2.64 20.53
N GLY A 41 -36.65 3.06 20.26
CA GLY A 41 -35.62 2.25 19.56
C GLY A 41 -35.93 1.95 18.09
N SER A 42 -37.04 2.44 17.55
CA SER A 42 -37.43 2.18 16.16
C SER A 42 -36.76 3.18 15.21
N GLY A 43 -35.74 2.73 14.48
CA GLY A 43 -35.04 3.57 13.48
C GLY A 43 -35.97 4.16 12.42
N ASN A 44 -37.04 3.44 12.03
CA ASN A 44 -38.07 3.94 11.12
C ASN A 44 -38.89 5.08 11.74
N ALA A 45 -39.25 4.97 13.02
CA ALA A 45 -39.97 6.02 13.73
C ALA A 45 -39.10 7.27 13.91
N ILE A 46 -37.84 7.08 14.33
CA ILE A 46 -36.84 8.14 14.46
C ILE A 46 -36.69 8.89 13.13
N LEU A 47 -36.41 8.16 12.04
CA LEU A 47 -36.24 8.78 10.72
C LEU A 47 -37.50 9.49 10.23
N LYS A 48 -38.69 8.92 10.44
CA LYS A 48 -39.94 9.56 10.01
C LYS A 48 -40.19 10.88 10.74
N VAL A 49 -39.94 10.93 12.04
CA VAL A 49 -40.02 12.16 12.83
C VAL A 49 -38.98 13.16 12.37
N LEU A 50 -37.73 12.73 12.15
CA LEU A 50 -36.65 13.59 11.67
C LEU A 50 -36.98 14.26 10.32
N LEU A 51 -37.55 13.53 9.37
CA LEU A 51 -37.97 14.08 8.09
C LEU A 51 -39.13 15.08 8.22
N PHE A 52 -40.00 14.91 9.21
CA PHE A 52 -41.04 15.89 9.54
C PHE A 52 -40.43 17.16 10.17
N LEU A 53 -39.47 17.01 11.07
CA LEU A 53 -38.79 18.14 11.71
C LEU A 53 -37.97 18.95 10.71
N ASP A 54 -37.21 18.30 9.83
CA ASP A 54 -36.42 18.92 8.76
C ASP A 54 -37.29 19.80 7.84
N ARG A 55 -38.52 19.36 7.54
CA ARG A 55 -39.46 20.13 6.70
C ARG A 55 -40.11 21.31 7.42
N THR A 56 -40.31 21.21 8.73
CA THR A 56 -41.14 22.16 9.50
C THR A 56 -40.34 23.10 10.39
N LEU A 57 -39.04 22.90 10.53
CA LEU A 57 -38.14 23.74 11.33
C LEU A 57 -37.11 24.45 10.43
N LYS A 58 -36.63 25.61 10.88
CA LYS A 58 -35.47 26.25 10.28
C LYS A 58 -34.23 25.38 10.52
N LYS A 59 -33.34 25.23 9.52
CA LYS A 59 -32.12 24.41 9.60
C LYS A 59 -31.34 24.56 10.90
N LYS A 60 -31.06 25.80 11.33
CA LYS A 60 -30.32 26.06 12.58
C LYS A 60 -30.98 25.45 13.82
N LEU A 61 -32.31 25.55 13.93
CA LEU A 61 -33.06 24.97 15.05
C LEU A 61 -33.06 23.45 14.98
N PHE A 62 -33.29 22.89 13.78
CA PHE A 62 -33.23 21.45 13.57
C PHE A 62 -31.85 20.87 13.90
N TYR A 63 -30.77 21.50 13.46
CA TYR A 63 -29.41 21.03 13.76
C TYR A 63 -29.08 21.17 15.26
N SER A 64 -29.56 22.24 15.92
CA SER A 64 -29.40 22.41 17.36
C SER A 64 -30.13 21.30 18.15
N LEU A 65 -31.30 20.86 17.68
CA LEU A 65 -32.00 19.71 18.29
C LEU A 65 -31.18 18.42 18.21
N LEU A 66 -30.51 18.21 17.08
CA LEU A 66 -29.70 17.03 16.83
C LEU A 66 -28.42 17.00 17.67
N GLN A 67 -27.88 18.16 18.06
CA GLN A 67 -26.62 18.27 18.80
C GLN A 67 -26.61 17.46 20.11
N MET A 68 -27.76 17.34 20.78
CA MET A 68 -27.89 16.59 22.04
C MET A 68 -28.40 15.15 21.84
N ARG A 69 -28.57 14.68 20.61
CA ARG A 69 -29.29 13.43 20.28
C ARG A 69 -28.49 12.57 19.27
N PRO A 70 -27.44 11.85 19.71
CA PRO A 70 -26.53 11.14 18.82
C PRO A 70 -27.21 10.04 17.98
N GLU A 71 -28.21 9.33 18.52
CA GLU A 71 -28.95 8.32 17.76
C GLU A 71 -29.73 8.93 16.58
N ALA A 72 -30.38 10.06 16.82
CA ALA A 72 -31.08 10.79 15.76
C ALA A 72 -30.11 11.33 14.70
N VAL A 73 -28.94 11.83 15.11
CA VAL A 73 -27.87 12.21 14.18
C VAL A 73 -27.45 11.03 13.32
N HIS A 74 -27.21 9.85 13.91
CA HIS A 74 -26.79 8.66 13.18
C HIS A 74 -27.81 8.27 12.10
N HIS A 75 -29.09 8.19 12.44
CA HIS A 75 -30.15 7.87 11.48
C HIS A 75 -30.27 8.92 10.36
N TYR A 76 -30.16 10.22 10.69
CA TYR A 76 -30.29 11.27 9.70
C TYR A 76 -29.07 11.37 8.78
N VAL A 77 -27.85 11.28 9.31
CA VAL A 77 -26.60 11.25 8.53
C VAL A 77 -26.61 10.07 7.56
N ASN A 78 -26.99 8.87 8.03
CA ASN A 78 -27.09 7.70 7.18
C ASN A 78 -28.13 7.89 6.06
N TYR A 79 -29.31 8.45 6.40
CA TYR A 79 -30.32 8.80 5.39
C TYR A 79 -29.78 9.78 4.34
N LEU A 80 -29.11 10.86 4.75
CA LEU A 80 -28.56 11.84 3.82
C LEU A 80 -27.48 11.24 2.92
N ALA A 81 -26.59 10.42 3.49
CA ALA A 81 -25.56 9.71 2.75
C ALA A 81 -26.15 8.75 1.70
N LEU A 82 -27.12 7.91 2.09
CA LEU A 82 -27.81 6.98 1.18
C LEU A 82 -28.58 7.69 0.05
N ARG A 83 -29.06 8.91 0.31
CA ARG A 83 -29.78 9.73 -0.68
C ARG A 83 -28.86 10.66 -1.46
N LEU A 84 -27.54 10.55 -1.30
CA LEU A 84 -26.52 11.39 -1.94
C LEU A 84 -26.74 12.90 -1.70
N LYS A 85 -27.34 13.26 -0.56
CA LYS A 85 -27.52 14.65 -0.12
C LYS A 85 -26.26 15.16 0.57
N VAL A 86 -25.18 15.26 -0.20
CA VAL A 86 -23.81 15.49 0.30
C VAL A 86 -23.68 16.84 0.97
N SER A 87 -24.27 17.89 0.38
CA SER A 87 -24.19 19.24 0.92
C SER A 87 -24.84 19.29 2.30
N GLU A 88 -26.06 18.78 2.43
CA GLU A 88 -26.80 18.78 3.69
C GLU A 88 -26.11 17.92 4.75
N CYS A 89 -25.56 16.77 4.35
CA CYS A 89 -24.83 15.89 5.27
C CYS A 89 -23.55 16.57 5.79
N THR A 90 -22.80 17.22 4.90
CA THR A 90 -21.59 17.97 5.25
C THR A 90 -21.93 19.14 6.17
N ASP A 91 -22.95 19.94 5.83
CA ASP A 91 -23.41 21.07 6.63
C ASP A 91 -23.77 20.64 8.06
N LEU A 92 -24.48 19.52 8.19
CA LEU A 92 -24.84 18.95 9.49
C LEU A 92 -23.60 18.51 10.27
N LEU A 93 -22.71 17.74 9.65
CA LEU A 93 -21.50 17.24 10.31
C LEU A 93 -20.60 18.40 10.76
N VAL A 94 -20.45 19.43 9.94
CA VAL A 94 -19.71 20.66 10.28
C VAL A 94 -20.39 21.40 11.43
N PHE A 95 -21.72 21.55 11.42
CA PHE A 95 -22.46 22.18 12.51
C PHE A 95 -22.28 21.46 13.84
N LEU A 96 -22.21 20.12 13.80
CA LEU A 96 -22.00 19.27 14.98
C LEU A 96 -20.54 19.20 15.43
N GLY A 97 -19.62 19.94 14.80
CA GLY A 97 -18.18 19.88 15.08
C GLY A 97 -17.50 18.59 14.60
N ARG A 98 -18.19 17.75 13.82
CA ARG A 98 -17.70 16.47 13.27
C ARG A 98 -16.95 16.67 11.95
N HIS A 99 -15.99 17.58 11.96
CA HIS A 99 -15.27 18.03 10.75
C HIS A 99 -14.53 16.90 10.02
N HIS A 100 -14.01 15.91 10.75
CA HIS A 100 -13.33 14.76 10.13
C HIS A 100 -14.28 13.86 9.32
N GLU A 101 -15.50 13.65 9.80
CA GLU A 101 -16.48 12.84 9.06
C GLU A 101 -16.99 13.60 7.84
N ALA A 102 -17.18 14.92 7.97
CA ALA A 102 -17.50 15.79 6.84
C ALA A 102 -16.43 15.72 5.75
N SER A 103 -15.16 15.82 6.13
CA SER A 103 -14.05 15.80 5.17
C SER A 103 -13.87 14.43 4.49
N LEU A 104 -14.05 13.33 5.23
CA LEU A 104 -13.99 11.97 4.67
C LEU A 104 -15.16 11.67 3.72
N LEU A 105 -16.37 12.14 4.06
CA LEU A 105 -17.53 12.01 3.17
C LEU A 105 -17.28 12.76 1.85
N GLN A 106 -16.86 14.02 1.93
CA GLN A 106 -16.53 14.82 0.75
C GLN A 106 -15.41 14.19 -0.08
N PHE A 107 -14.36 13.68 0.59
CA PHE A 107 -13.30 12.92 -0.08
C PHE A 107 -13.87 11.71 -0.83
N SER A 108 -14.63 10.83 -0.16
CA SER A 108 -15.16 9.62 -0.80
C SER A 108 -16.05 9.91 -2.00
N ILE A 109 -16.85 10.98 -1.95
CA ILE A 109 -17.80 11.26 -3.03
C ILE A 109 -17.12 12.00 -4.17
N PHE A 110 -16.37 13.07 -3.89
CA PHE A 110 -15.79 13.88 -4.95
C PHE A 110 -14.60 13.23 -5.64
N VAL A 111 -13.83 12.42 -4.92
CA VAL A 111 -12.62 11.77 -5.45
C VAL A 111 -12.99 10.48 -6.17
N CYS A 112 -13.89 9.65 -5.60
CA CYS A 112 -14.27 8.37 -6.21
C CYS A 112 -15.32 8.51 -7.33
N SER A 113 -15.98 9.67 -7.48
CA SER A 113 -16.99 9.88 -8.54
C SER A 113 -16.41 10.15 -9.94
N THR A 114 -15.09 10.31 -10.08
CA THR A 114 -14.46 10.61 -11.36
C THR A 114 -13.26 9.72 -11.63
N SER A 115 -13.15 9.25 -12.87
CA SER A 115 -11.95 8.58 -13.40
C SER A 115 -10.96 9.55 -14.05
N ASN A 116 -11.35 10.82 -14.25
CA ASN A 116 -10.45 11.83 -14.81
C ASN A 116 -9.48 12.32 -13.73
N VAL A 117 -8.19 12.02 -13.92
CA VAL A 117 -7.10 12.33 -12.99
C VAL A 117 -6.97 13.82 -12.70
N GLU A 118 -7.05 14.67 -13.72
CA GLU A 118 -6.86 16.11 -13.54
C GLU A 118 -8.00 16.72 -12.73
N PHE A 119 -9.26 16.35 -13.04
CA PHE A 119 -10.40 16.76 -12.22
C PHE A 119 -10.31 16.20 -10.79
N LYS A 120 -9.87 14.95 -10.63
CA LYS A 120 -9.67 14.34 -9.31
C LYS A 120 -8.64 15.12 -8.49
N ARG A 121 -7.49 15.45 -9.09
CA ARG A 121 -6.42 16.24 -8.48
C ARG A 121 -6.89 17.63 -8.05
N GLN A 122 -7.61 18.34 -8.92
CA GLN A 122 -8.17 19.66 -8.59
C GLN A 122 -9.16 19.58 -7.41
N ARG A 123 -10.04 18.57 -7.40
CA ARG A 123 -10.97 18.34 -6.28
C ARG A 123 -10.24 17.99 -4.98
N LEU A 124 -9.23 17.14 -5.04
CA LEU A 124 -8.39 16.80 -3.89
C LEU A 124 -7.71 18.03 -3.30
N LYS A 125 -7.11 18.90 -4.14
CA LYS A 125 -6.51 20.16 -3.70
C LYS A 125 -7.51 21.07 -3.01
N LYS A 126 -8.71 21.19 -3.57
CA LYS A 126 -9.78 21.98 -2.97
C LYS A 126 -10.16 21.44 -1.59
N ILE A 127 -10.46 20.14 -1.49
CA ILE A 127 -10.84 19.50 -0.21
C ILE A 127 -9.68 19.60 0.80
N TYR A 128 -8.44 19.47 0.35
CA TYR A 128 -7.27 19.65 1.20
C TYR A 128 -7.25 21.05 1.82
N GLY A 129 -7.41 22.10 1.02
CA GLY A 129 -7.52 23.48 1.50
C GLY A 129 -8.71 23.71 2.42
N ASP A 130 -9.88 23.20 2.06
CA ASP A 130 -11.13 23.44 2.78
C ASP A 130 -11.17 22.74 4.16
N TYR A 131 -10.51 21.58 4.31
CA TYR A 131 -10.64 20.74 5.50
C TYR A 131 -9.32 20.25 6.10
N PHE A 132 -8.40 19.75 5.28
CA PHE A 132 -7.21 19.04 5.78
C PHE A 132 -6.06 19.98 6.16
N SER A 133 -6.03 21.21 5.65
CA SER A 133 -5.08 22.25 6.06
C SER A 133 -5.62 23.20 7.14
N GLN A 134 -6.84 22.99 7.60
CA GLN A 134 -7.46 23.85 8.62
C GLN A 134 -6.91 23.57 10.03
N PRO A 135 -6.89 24.56 10.94
CA PRO A 135 -6.51 24.33 12.33
C PRO A 135 -7.37 23.22 12.98
N GLY A 136 -6.72 22.29 13.69
CA GLY A 136 -7.40 21.14 14.30
C GLY A 136 -7.70 19.98 13.34
N SER A 137 -7.19 20.02 12.10
CA SER A 137 -7.29 18.87 11.19
C SER A 137 -6.51 17.66 11.72
N ASN A 138 -6.93 16.48 11.31
CA ASN A 138 -6.23 15.24 11.64
C ASN A 138 -4.98 15.13 10.75
N SER A 139 -3.81 15.20 11.36
CA SER A 139 -2.52 15.19 10.65
C SER A 139 -2.29 13.92 9.82
N PHE A 140 -2.78 12.77 10.30
CA PHE A 140 -2.68 11.51 9.57
C PHE A 140 -3.50 11.55 8.28
N TYR A 141 -4.77 11.98 8.32
CA TYR A 141 -5.57 12.11 7.11
C TYR A 141 -5.06 13.21 6.17
N ALA A 142 -4.60 14.33 6.73
CA ALA A 142 -3.99 15.39 5.94
C ALA A 142 -2.77 14.88 5.16
N GLN A 143 -1.87 14.14 5.81
CA GLN A 143 -0.70 13.55 5.15
C GLN A 143 -1.11 12.56 4.05
N LEU A 144 -2.14 11.74 4.27
CA LEU A 144 -2.63 10.78 3.28
C LEU A 144 -3.15 11.49 2.02
N VAL A 145 -3.95 12.55 2.19
CA VAL A 145 -4.49 13.34 1.07
C VAL A 145 -3.38 14.10 0.34
N ALA A 146 -2.43 14.70 1.08
CA ALA A 146 -1.27 15.37 0.49
C ALA A 146 -0.41 14.40 -0.34
N ASN A 147 -0.12 13.21 0.20
CA ASN A 147 0.62 12.17 -0.52
C ASN A 147 -0.09 11.72 -1.79
N TYR A 148 -1.42 11.64 -1.77
CA TYR A 148 -2.19 11.28 -2.96
C TYR A 148 -2.16 12.40 -4.02
N ILE A 149 -2.29 13.67 -3.62
CA ILE A 149 -2.13 14.82 -4.52
C ILE A 149 -0.75 14.78 -5.19
N ASN A 150 0.32 14.61 -4.42
CA ASN A 150 1.70 14.55 -4.92
C ASN A 150 1.89 13.40 -5.93
N LEU A 151 1.27 12.24 -5.69
CA LEU A 151 1.32 11.11 -6.61
C LEU A 151 0.63 11.43 -7.96
N LEU A 152 -0.57 12.02 -7.92
CA LEU A 152 -1.29 12.39 -9.14
C LEU A 152 -0.58 13.49 -9.92
N GLU A 153 0.10 14.41 -9.23
CA GLU A 153 0.95 15.44 -9.85
C GLU A 153 2.14 14.84 -10.58
N TYR A 154 2.81 13.86 -9.96
CA TYR A 154 3.87 13.10 -10.60
C TYR A 154 3.36 12.41 -11.87
N GLN A 155 2.29 11.60 -11.75
CA GLN A 155 1.71 10.85 -12.87
C GLN A 155 1.25 11.77 -14.00
N SER A 156 0.66 12.92 -13.68
CA SER A 156 0.22 13.90 -14.69
C SER A 156 1.41 14.55 -15.39
N SER A 157 2.45 14.93 -14.63
CA SER A 157 3.68 15.50 -15.19
C SER A 157 4.39 14.51 -16.13
N GLU A 158 4.41 13.23 -15.77
CA GLU A 158 4.94 12.14 -16.61
C GLU A 158 4.16 11.96 -17.91
N LEU A 159 2.82 12.03 -17.85
CA LEU A 159 1.97 11.96 -19.03
C LEU A 159 2.28 13.10 -20.00
N HIS A 160 2.43 14.32 -19.49
CA HIS A 160 2.78 15.48 -20.30
C HIS A 160 4.20 15.41 -20.86
N ALA A 161 5.19 15.07 -20.03
CA ALA A 161 6.59 15.00 -20.43
C ALA A 161 6.87 13.93 -21.51
N THR A 162 6.09 12.84 -21.50
CA THR A 162 6.22 11.76 -22.48
C THR A 162 5.30 11.91 -23.69
N GLY A 163 4.56 13.02 -23.81
CA GLY A 163 3.63 13.26 -24.90
C GLY A 163 2.47 12.24 -24.96
N GLY A 164 2.05 11.69 -23.82
CA GLY A 164 0.98 10.71 -23.76
C GLY A 164 1.40 9.28 -24.10
N SER A 165 2.65 8.89 -23.79
CA SER A 165 3.11 7.51 -24.01
C SER A 165 2.19 6.48 -23.34
N LYS A 166 2.04 5.30 -23.97
CA LYS A 166 1.16 4.22 -23.45
C LYS A 166 1.45 3.88 -21.98
N ALA A 167 2.73 3.76 -21.62
CA ALA A 167 3.13 3.45 -20.25
C ALA A 167 2.78 4.60 -19.27
N ALA A 168 2.90 5.87 -19.69
CA ALA A 168 2.49 7.00 -18.86
C ALA A 168 0.95 7.10 -18.70
N VAL A 169 0.19 6.66 -19.69
CA VAL A 169 -1.28 6.53 -19.60
C VAL A 169 -1.66 5.41 -18.62
N GLU A 170 -0.97 4.27 -18.67
CA GLU A 170 -1.29 3.10 -17.83
C GLU A 170 -1.04 3.32 -16.33
N ILE A 171 -0.13 4.24 -15.96
CA ILE A 171 0.14 4.58 -14.56
C ILE A 171 -0.83 5.63 -13.99
N GLN A 172 -1.71 6.22 -14.79
CA GLN A 172 -2.65 7.22 -14.30
C GLN A 172 -3.56 6.62 -13.23
N ASP A 173 -3.66 7.30 -12.08
CA ASP A 173 -4.47 6.89 -10.93
C ASP A 173 -4.06 5.52 -10.33
N LYS A 174 -2.86 5.05 -10.65
CA LYS A 174 -2.32 3.82 -10.08
C LYS A 174 -1.70 4.04 -8.72
N SER A 175 -1.50 2.95 -7.98
CA SER A 175 -0.87 2.99 -6.67
C SER A 175 0.58 3.50 -6.74
N VAL A 176 1.10 3.93 -5.58
CA VAL A 176 2.52 4.31 -5.43
C VAL A 176 3.45 3.17 -5.88
N LEU A 177 3.10 1.91 -5.60
CA LEU A 177 3.95 0.76 -5.94
C LEU A 177 3.92 0.42 -7.44
N GLU A 178 2.76 0.55 -8.10
CA GLU A 178 2.66 0.44 -9.56
C GLU A 178 3.41 1.58 -10.26
N THR A 179 3.31 2.80 -9.72
CA THR A 179 4.07 3.95 -10.20
C THR A 179 5.57 3.71 -10.00
N LEU A 180 6.00 3.21 -8.85
CA LEU A 180 7.40 2.83 -8.61
C LEU A 180 7.89 1.79 -9.61
N HIS A 181 7.09 0.77 -9.93
CA HIS A 181 7.45 -0.22 -10.96
C HIS A 181 7.70 0.46 -12.30
N TYR A 182 6.85 1.40 -12.71
CA TYR A 182 7.09 2.20 -13.92
C TYR A 182 8.40 3.02 -13.82
N VAL A 183 8.63 3.71 -12.71
CA VAL A 183 9.83 4.53 -12.50
C VAL A 183 11.10 3.68 -12.53
N CYS A 184 11.10 2.50 -11.90
CA CYS A 184 12.22 1.56 -11.95
C CYS A 184 12.54 1.10 -13.38
N GLY A 185 11.53 0.94 -14.23
CA GLY A 185 11.68 0.48 -15.62
C GLY A 185 12.27 1.50 -16.58
N LYS A 186 11.96 2.79 -16.37
CA LYS A 186 12.52 3.88 -17.17
C LYS A 186 13.87 4.38 -16.64
N TYR A 187 14.18 4.13 -15.38
CA TYR A 187 15.36 4.66 -14.73
C TYR A 187 16.64 3.99 -15.25
N LYS A 188 17.66 4.81 -15.50
CA LYS A 188 18.98 4.35 -15.96
C LYS A 188 19.89 4.09 -14.76
N TRP A 189 19.82 2.88 -14.20
CA TRP A 189 20.50 2.50 -12.96
C TRP A 189 22.02 2.69 -12.98
N GLY A 190 22.67 2.49 -14.14
CA GLY A 190 24.12 2.67 -14.31
C GLY A 190 24.57 4.06 -14.77
N ASP A 191 23.65 4.97 -15.07
CA ASP A 191 23.97 6.29 -15.63
C ASP A 191 23.94 7.36 -14.53
N THR A 192 25.10 7.69 -13.98
CA THR A 192 25.23 8.74 -12.95
C THR A 192 25.24 10.16 -13.53
N SER A 193 25.22 10.32 -14.86
CA SER A 193 25.34 11.63 -15.51
C SER A 193 24.03 12.42 -15.50
N LEU A 194 22.89 11.73 -15.37
CA LEU A 194 21.55 12.30 -15.34
C LEU A 194 20.93 12.07 -13.96
N GLN A 195 21.37 12.83 -12.96
CA GLN A 195 20.61 12.98 -11.72
C GLN A 195 19.37 13.83 -12.00
N THR A 196 18.37 13.24 -12.63
CA THR A 196 17.05 13.85 -12.69
C THR A 196 16.46 13.87 -11.27
N ASN A 197 15.67 14.89 -11.00
CA ASN A 197 14.91 15.01 -9.76
C ASN A 197 13.85 13.91 -9.59
N ASP A 198 13.67 13.05 -10.60
CA ASP A 198 12.67 11.99 -10.69
C ASP A 198 13.35 10.64 -10.89
N ASN A 199 13.87 10.09 -9.80
CA ASN A 199 14.45 8.75 -9.75
C ASN A 199 13.68 7.86 -8.75
N PRO A 200 13.82 6.51 -8.85
CA PRO A 200 13.09 5.57 -8.00
C PRO A 200 13.32 5.80 -6.50
N PHE A 201 14.53 6.19 -6.09
CA PHE A 201 14.88 6.40 -4.69
C PHE A 201 14.13 7.61 -4.11
N LYS A 202 14.04 8.71 -4.86
CA LYS A 202 13.33 9.91 -4.42
C LYS A 202 11.82 9.72 -4.39
N LEU A 203 11.26 8.97 -5.35
CA LEU A 203 9.84 8.56 -5.25
C LEU A 203 9.59 7.73 -3.99
N ALA A 204 10.48 6.78 -3.70
CA ALA A 204 10.39 5.95 -2.50
C ALA A 204 10.48 6.77 -1.20
N GLU A 205 11.39 7.74 -1.14
CA GLU A 205 11.53 8.65 -0.02
C GLU A 205 10.27 9.51 0.17
N ASN A 206 9.81 10.18 -0.88
CA ASN A 206 8.66 11.08 -0.86
C ASN A 206 7.36 10.38 -0.40
N HIS A 207 7.20 9.11 -0.75
CA HIS A 207 6.02 8.32 -0.40
C HIS A 207 6.27 7.32 0.75
N GLN A 208 7.41 7.43 1.44
CA GLN A 208 7.76 6.58 2.59
C GLN A 208 7.65 5.07 2.28
N ILE A 209 8.05 4.67 1.07
CA ILE A 209 8.08 3.26 0.66
C ILE A 209 9.16 2.56 1.48
N SER A 210 8.79 1.45 2.13
CA SER A 210 9.77 0.68 2.90
C SER A 210 10.88 0.12 2.02
N GLN A 211 12.08 -0.04 2.58
CA GLN A 211 13.23 -0.55 1.82
C GLN A 211 12.94 -1.94 1.20
N ALA A 212 12.23 -2.81 1.92
CA ALA A 212 11.83 -4.12 1.41
C ALA A 212 10.84 -4.04 0.24
N GLN A 213 9.86 -3.12 0.28
CA GLN A 213 8.94 -2.90 -0.84
C GLN A 213 9.69 -2.36 -2.06
N PHE A 214 10.57 -1.38 -1.86
CA PHE A 214 11.38 -0.82 -2.94
C PHE A 214 12.22 -1.89 -3.62
N GLU A 215 13.00 -2.64 -2.84
CA GLU A 215 13.86 -3.71 -3.33
C GLU A 215 13.05 -4.79 -4.06
N TRP A 216 11.90 -5.17 -3.54
CA TRP A 216 11.03 -6.15 -4.19
C TRP A 216 10.50 -5.66 -5.54
N ILE A 217 10.04 -4.41 -5.62
CA ILE A 217 9.51 -3.83 -6.86
C ILE A 217 10.63 -3.68 -7.89
N ALA A 218 11.77 -3.09 -7.50
CA ALA A 218 12.92 -2.90 -8.37
C ALA A 218 13.45 -4.23 -8.91
N LEU A 219 13.61 -5.25 -8.04
CA LEU A 219 14.02 -6.58 -8.45
C LEU A 219 13.09 -7.17 -9.51
N ASN A 220 11.77 -7.13 -9.26
CA ASN A 220 10.79 -7.72 -10.16
C ASN A 220 10.74 -7.01 -11.51
N GLU A 221 10.85 -5.70 -11.51
CA GLU A 221 10.88 -4.89 -12.72
C GLU A 221 12.13 -5.22 -13.54
N ARG A 222 13.33 -5.03 -12.97
CA ARG A 222 14.60 -5.23 -13.71
C ARG A 222 14.79 -6.66 -14.18
N ALA A 223 14.40 -7.63 -13.35
CA ALA A 223 14.47 -9.05 -13.71
C ALA A 223 13.57 -9.41 -14.90
N LYS A 224 12.35 -8.84 -14.99
CA LYS A 224 11.47 -9.05 -16.15
C LYS A 224 12.07 -8.48 -17.43
N GLN A 225 12.84 -7.40 -17.32
CA GLN A 225 13.62 -6.84 -18.44
C GLN A 225 14.94 -7.57 -18.69
N GLN A 226 15.26 -8.62 -17.92
CA GLN A 226 16.56 -9.31 -17.90
C GLN A 226 17.75 -8.36 -17.70
N ALA A 227 17.53 -7.22 -17.04
CA ALA A 227 18.52 -6.19 -16.78
C ALA A 227 19.32 -6.49 -15.50
N TRP A 228 20.00 -7.63 -15.47
CA TRP A 228 20.64 -8.16 -14.26
C TRP A 228 21.78 -7.29 -13.72
N LEU A 229 22.47 -6.56 -14.59
CA LEU A 229 23.56 -5.65 -14.22
C LEU A 229 23.10 -4.49 -13.33
N ASP A 230 21.80 -4.14 -13.38
CA ASP A 230 21.25 -3.06 -12.56
C ASP A 230 21.16 -3.43 -11.08
N PHE A 231 21.26 -4.71 -10.74
CA PHE A 231 21.18 -5.18 -9.35
C PHE A 231 22.30 -4.64 -8.47
N ASP A 232 23.48 -4.38 -9.05
CA ASP A 232 24.60 -3.76 -8.34
C ASP A 232 24.19 -2.37 -7.83
N HIS A 233 23.43 -1.62 -8.62
CA HIS A 233 22.95 -0.29 -8.24
C HIS A 233 21.76 -0.31 -7.28
N ILE A 234 21.06 -1.44 -7.16
CA ILE A 234 19.90 -1.61 -6.28
C ILE A 234 20.35 -2.10 -4.89
N PHE A 235 21.23 -3.10 -4.84
CA PHE A 235 21.55 -3.84 -3.62
C PHE A 235 22.94 -3.54 -3.04
N GLU A 236 23.84 -2.96 -3.82
CA GLU A 236 25.16 -2.57 -3.32
C GLU A 236 25.15 -1.13 -2.82
N LYS A 237 25.59 -0.95 -1.57
CA LYS A 237 25.90 0.37 -1.02
C LYS A 237 27.41 0.57 -0.94
N LYS A 238 27.85 1.80 -1.19
CA LYS A 238 29.21 2.23 -0.87
C LYS A 238 29.38 2.18 0.65
N ALA A 239 30.33 1.38 1.15
CA ALA A 239 30.62 1.34 2.58
C ALA A 239 31.21 2.68 3.04
N TRP A 240 30.71 3.22 4.16
CA TRP A 240 31.09 4.54 4.67
C TRP A 240 32.54 4.61 5.18
N LEU A 241 33.17 3.46 5.48
CA LEU A 241 34.48 3.41 6.14
C LEU A 241 35.60 2.77 5.30
N ASN A 242 35.28 2.03 4.25
CA ASN A 242 36.28 1.41 3.37
C ASN A 242 35.81 1.53 1.91
N LEU A 243 36.32 2.52 1.18
CA LEU A 243 35.99 2.77 -0.24
C LEU A 243 36.21 1.57 -1.18
N LYS A 244 36.90 0.52 -0.73
CA LYS A 244 37.17 -0.71 -1.48
C LYS A 244 36.22 -1.87 -1.20
N GLN A 245 35.33 -1.77 -0.20
CA GLN A 245 34.36 -2.81 0.13
C GLN A 245 32.94 -2.34 -0.23
N LYS A 246 32.31 -3.06 -1.16
CA LYS A 246 30.87 -2.93 -1.43
C LYS A 246 30.11 -3.74 -0.39
N SER A 247 29.16 -3.14 0.31
CA SER A 247 28.28 -3.88 1.23
C SER A 247 26.99 -4.23 0.51
N PHE A 248 26.73 -5.53 0.34
CA PHE A 248 25.44 -6.02 -0.15
C PHE A 248 24.43 -5.97 1.00
N LYS A 249 23.35 -5.20 0.85
CA LYS A 249 22.28 -5.13 1.84
C LYS A 249 20.97 -5.55 1.20
N LEU A 250 20.28 -6.49 1.83
CA LEU A 250 18.99 -7.01 1.39
C LEU A 250 18.01 -7.00 2.57
N ASN A 251 16.86 -6.37 2.37
CA ASN A 251 15.78 -6.24 3.36
C ASN A 251 14.58 -7.15 3.04
N ILE A 252 14.65 -7.86 1.91
CA ILE A 252 13.75 -8.96 1.57
C ILE A 252 14.38 -10.31 1.95
N PRO A 253 13.57 -11.32 2.38
CA PRO A 253 14.10 -12.64 2.74
C PRO A 253 14.88 -13.28 1.58
N ILE A 254 16.15 -13.65 1.82
CA ILE A 254 17.08 -14.14 0.79
C ILE A 254 16.54 -15.36 0.02
N ASP A 255 15.88 -16.30 0.68
CA ASP A 255 15.29 -17.49 0.05
C ASP A 255 14.20 -17.09 -0.94
N ARG A 256 13.34 -16.13 -0.55
CA ARG A 256 12.27 -15.63 -1.41
C ARG A 256 12.85 -14.92 -2.63
N THR A 257 13.94 -14.18 -2.44
CA THR A 257 14.69 -13.51 -3.51
C THR A 257 15.24 -14.53 -4.51
N ILE A 258 15.98 -15.54 -4.04
CA ILE A 258 16.57 -16.60 -4.88
C ILE A 258 15.49 -17.33 -5.68
N LEU A 259 14.41 -17.75 -5.02
CA LEU A 259 13.30 -18.44 -5.69
C LEU A 259 12.60 -17.56 -6.71
N ARG A 260 12.48 -16.25 -6.44
CA ARG A 260 11.88 -15.31 -7.38
C ARG A 260 12.77 -15.08 -8.60
N LEU A 261 14.08 -14.97 -8.41
CA LEU A 261 15.05 -14.86 -9.51
C LEU A 261 15.03 -16.09 -10.41
N HIS A 262 15.01 -17.28 -9.82
CA HIS A 262 14.85 -18.53 -10.57
C HIS A 262 13.54 -18.56 -11.37
N ALA A 263 12.43 -18.15 -10.76
CA ALA A 263 11.13 -18.06 -11.44
C ALA A 263 11.08 -17.00 -12.56
N LEU A 264 12.02 -16.05 -12.58
CA LEU A 264 12.18 -15.05 -13.63
C LEU A 264 13.32 -15.41 -14.61
N HIS A 265 13.78 -16.66 -14.58
CA HIS A 265 14.82 -17.19 -15.46
C HIS A 265 16.15 -16.42 -15.36
N ALA A 266 16.50 -15.99 -14.14
CA ALA A 266 17.80 -15.38 -13.89
C ALA A 266 18.94 -16.35 -14.27
N PRO A 267 19.99 -15.87 -14.96
CA PRO A 267 21.18 -16.66 -15.23
C PRO A 267 21.80 -17.19 -13.94
N GLU A 268 22.40 -18.38 -14.04
CA GLU A 268 23.02 -19.03 -12.88
C GLU A 268 24.04 -18.14 -12.14
N PRO A 269 24.92 -17.37 -12.81
CA PRO A 269 25.83 -16.46 -12.13
C PRO A 269 25.12 -15.44 -11.24
N VAL A 270 23.96 -14.93 -11.69
CA VAL A 270 23.15 -13.98 -10.90
C VAL A 270 22.59 -14.68 -9.67
N ILE A 271 22.00 -15.87 -9.84
CA ILE A 271 21.46 -16.66 -8.71
C ILE A 271 22.57 -16.97 -7.69
N ASN A 272 23.77 -17.32 -8.16
CA ASN A 272 24.91 -17.63 -7.31
C ASN A 272 25.39 -16.45 -6.46
N THR A 273 25.31 -15.22 -6.97
CA THR A 273 25.60 -14.01 -6.19
C THR A 273 24.73 -13.92 -4.93
N PHE A 274 23.46 -14.31 -5.02
CA PHE A 274 22.53 -14.33 -3.89
C PHE A 274 22.68 -15.59 -3.02
N LEU A 275 22.89 -16.77 -3.61
CA LEU A 275 23.18 -18.00 -2.85
C LEU A 275 24.42 -17.84 -1.97
N ALA A 276 25.46 -17.16 -2.45
CA ALA A 276 26.67 -16.88 -1.68
C ALA A 276 26.43 -16.06 -0.41
N LYS A 277 25.28 -15.38 -0.28
CA LYS A 277 24.86 -14.62 0.90
C LYS A 277 24.09 -15.44 1.94
N VAL A 278 23.75 -16.70 1.64
CA VAL A 278 23.07 -17.60 2.59
C VAL A 278 24.13 -18.19 3.54
N GLU A 279 24.22 -17.70 4.76
CA GLU A 279 25.30 -18.06 5.71
C GLU A 279 25.37 -19.55 6.03
N ASP A 280 24.22 -20.18 6.28
CA ASP A 280 24.13 -21.60 6.61
C ASP A 280 24.40 -22.49 5.38
N PRO A 281 25.48 -23.31 5.36
CA PRO A 281 25.87 -24.08 4.19
C PRO A 281 24.86 -25.17 3.80
N GLN A 282 24.19 -25.80 4.77
CA GLN A 282 23.16 -26.82 4.52
C GLN A 282 21.93 -26.19 3.84
N ARG A 283 21.46 -25.05 4.35
CA ARG A 283 20.36 -24.27 3.76
C ARG A 283 20.73 -23.75 2.38
N ARG A 284 21.98 -23.29 2.20
CA ARG A 284 22.51 -22.88 0.89
C ARG A 284 22.46 -24.03 -0.11
N LEU A 285 22.91 -25.23 0.28
CA LEU A 285 22.86 -26.43 -0.56
C LEU A 285 21.42 -26.79 -0.94
N ALA A 286 20.49 -26.78 0.02
CA ALA A 286 19.08 -27.07 -0.22
C ALA A 286 18.44 -26.08 -1.21
N LEU A 287 18.75 -24.78 -1.08
CA LEU A 287 18.28 -23.75 -2.00
C LEU A 287 18.90 -23.91 -3.39
N ALA A 288 20.21 -24.12 -3.48
CA ALA A 288 20.92 -24.30 -4.75
C ALA A 288 20.33 -25.45 -5.57
N ARG A 289 20.08 -26.59 -4.92
CA ARG A 289 19.39 -27.74 -5.54
C ARG A 289 17.98 -27.40 -5.99
N ARG A 290 17.22 -26.68 -5.17
CA ARG A 290 15.83 -26.30 -5.47
C ARG A 290 15.71 -25.37 -6.68
N VAL A 291 16.71 -24.52 -6.92
CA VAL A 291 16.78 -23.64 -8.10
C VAL A 291 17.66 -24.21 -9.22
N ASN A 292 18.02 -25.49 -9.11
CA ASN A 292 18.84 -26.21 -10.07
C ASN A 292 20.16 -25.49 -10.46
N SER A 293 20.78 -24.80 -9.50
CA SER A 293 22.10 -24.22 -9.68
C SER A 293 23.17 -25.27 -9.43
N LYS A 294 23.87 -25.68 -10.49
CA LYS A 294 24.95 -26.65 -10.47
C LYS A 294 26.19 -26.10 -9.75
N HIS A 295 26.63 -24.89 -10.11
CA HIS A 295 27.75 -24.20 -9.48
C HIS A 295 27.48 -23.92 -8.00
N GLY A 296 26.30 -23.39 -7.67
CA GLY A 296 25.90 -23.16 -6.28
C GLY A 296 25.82 -24.44 -5.45
N THR A 297 25.41 -25.56 -6.06
CA THR A 297 25.39 -26.88 -5.41
C THR A 297 26.81 -27.35 -5.09
N ILE A 298 27.73 -27.23 -6.06
CA ILE A 298 29.14 -27.59 -5.88
C ILE A 298 29.79 -26.71 -4.79
N ASP A 299 29.59 -25.40 -4.85
CA ASP A 299 30.14 -24.45 -3.86
C ASP A 299 29.65 -24.73 -2.44
N ALA A 300 28.37 -25.07 -2.28
CA ALA A 300 27.80 -25.40 -0.97
C ALA A 300 28.36 -26.72 -0.42
N MET A 301 28.56 -27.75 -1.26
CA MET A 301 29.21 -29.01 -0.86
C MET A 301 30.67 -28.81 -0.44
N VAL A 302 31.41 -27.93 -1.16
CA VAL A 302 32.78 -27.56 -0.78
C VAL A 302 32.82 -26.90 0.60
N LEU A 303 31.88 -26.00 0.89
CA LEU A 303 31.76 -25.36 2.21
C LEU A 303 31.43 -26.35 3.32
N LEU A 304 30.59 -27.34 3.03
CA LEU A 304 30.27 -28.44 3.94
C LEU A 304 31.43 -29.44 4.11
N LYS A 305 32.45 -29.36 3.25
CA LYS A 305 33.53 -30.35 3.12
C LYS A 305 33.00 -31.76 2.84
N ASP A 306 31.83 -31.88 2.21
CA ASP A 306 31.20 -33.17 1.88
C ASP A 306 31.75 -33.71 0.56
N ARG A 307 32.92 -34.35 0.64
CA ARG A 307 33.58 -34.94 -0.52
C ARG A 307 32.75 -36.05 -1.16
N ALA A 308 32.13 -36.91 -0.35
CA ALA A 308 31.42 -38.07 -0.85
C ALA A 308 30.19 -37.65 -1.66
N GLU A 309 29.44 -36.67 -1.16
CA GLU A 309 28.29 -36.13 -1.87
C GLU A 309 28.70 -35.38 -3.15
N LEU A 310 29.83 -34.66 -3.13
CA LEU A 310 30.36 -33.99 -4.32
C LEU A 310 30.83 -34.98 -5.41
N GLU A 311 31.46 -36.10 -5.03
CA GLU A 311 31.83 -37.17 -5.97
C GLU A 311 30.60 -37.82 -6.60
N ALA A 312 29.56 -38.08 -5.80
CA ALA A 312 28.28 -38.60 -6.27
C ALA A 312 27.64 -37.60 -7.25
N TYR A 313 27.55 -36.31 -6.88
CA TYR A 313 26.97 -35.27 -7.73
C TYR A 313 27.75 -35.08 -9.04
N ARG A 314 29.08 -35.01 -9.00
CA ARG A 314 29.94 -34.93 -10.20
C ARG A 314 29.63 -36.07 -11.18
N SER A 315 29.37 -37.26 -10.67
CA SER A 315 29.07 -38.44 -11.49
C SER A 315 27.72 -38.35 -12.20
N THR A 316 26.80 -37.49 -11.74
CA THR A 316 25.55 -37.18 -12.43
C THR A 316 25.70 -36.13 -13.54
N LEU A 317 26.79 -35.35 -13.53
CA LEU A 317 27.06 -34.34 -14.55
C LEU A 317 27.66 -34.98 -15.81
N GLU A 318 27.21 -34.52 -16.98
CA GLU A 318 27.66 -35.04 -18.26
C GLU A 318 29.17 -34.77 -18.48
N SER A 319 29.87 -35.77 -19.02
CA SER A 319 31.30 -35.68 -19.32
C SER A 319 31.59 -34.60 -20.35
N GLY A 320 32.62 -33.77 -20.11
CA GLY A 320 33.01 -32.69 -21.01
C GLY A 320 32.26 -31.37 -20.82
N THR A 321 31.31 -31.29 -19.88
CA THR A 321 30.63 -30.05 -19.52
C THR A 321 31.48 -29.16 -18.59
N GLU A 322 31.23 -27.84 -18.63
CA GLU A 322 31.90 -26.86 -17.76
C GLU A 322 31.66 -27.19 -16.28
N GLU A 323 30.42 -27.57 -15.93
CA GLU A 323 30.04 -27.80 -14.54
C GLU A 323 30.70 -29.07 -13.98
N ARG A 324 30.93 -30.09 -14.82
CA ARG A 324 31.71 -31.26 -14.43
C ARG A 324 33.17 -30.91 -14.19
N LEU A 325 33.77 -30.09 -15.06
CA LEU A 325 35.14 -29.61 -14.87
C LEU A 325 35.26 -28.78 -13.57
N TYR A 326 34.26 -27.95 -13.29
CA TYR A 326 34.19 -27.18 -12.04
C TYR A 326 34.14 -28.10 -10.82
N ALA A 327 33.29 -29.12 -10.82
CA ALA A 327 33.22 -30.13 -9.75
C ALA A 327 34.54 -30.91 -9.57
N GLU A 328 35.21 -31.28 -10.67
CA GLU A 328 36.50 -31.97 -10.62
C GLU A 328 37.60 -31.08 -10.01
N ASN A 329 37.61 -29.79 -10.35
CA ASN A 329 38.54 -28.82 -9.76
C ASN A 329 38.25 -28.58 -8.28
N ALA A 330 36.98 -28.52 -7.89
CA ALA A 330 36.55 -28.43 -6.48
C ALA A 330 36.98 -29.67 -5.67
N LEU A 331 36.88 -30.88 -6.24
CA LEU A 331 37.36 -32.10 -5.59
C LEU A 331 38.89 -32.14 -5.41
N LYS A 332 39.65 -31.54 -6.34
CA LYS A 332 41.11 -31.39 -6.21
C LYS A 332 41.48 -30.38 -5.13
N SER A 333 40.79 -29.24 -5.06
CA SER A 333 41.06 -28.23 -4.04
C SER A 333 40.78 -28.76 -2.63
N LEU A 334 39.70 -29.54 -2.46
CA LEU A 334 39.39 -30.27 -1.24
C LEU A 334 40.45 -31.32 -0.86
N ASN A 335 41.31 -31.81 -1.77
CA ASN A 335 42.41 -32.73 -1.42
C ASN A 335 43.68 -32.00 -0.96
N ASN A 336 43.89 -30.77 -1.42
CA ASN A 336 45.10 -30.00 -1.12
C ASN A 336 45.05 -29.34 0.26
N THR A 337 43.86 -29.01 0.77
CA THR A 337 43.67 -28.45 2.12
C THR A 337 44.04 -29.44 3.23
N TRP A 338 43.82 -30.75 3.02
CA TRP A 338 44.22 -31.79 3.98
C TRP A 338 45.74 -31.91 4.08
N LYS A 339 46.47 -31.69 2.98
CA LYS A 339 47.93 -31.66 2.98
C LYS A 339 48.49 -30.42 3.67
N SER A 340 47.83 -29.26 3.57
CA SER A 340 48.31 -28.04 4.24
C SER A 340 48.06 -28.04 5.74
N ASP A 341 46.94 -28.60 6.20
CA ASP A 341 46.64 -28.68 7.64
C ASP A 341 47.43 -29.81 8.33
N ALA A 342 47.73 -30.92 7.62
CA ALA A 342 48.64 -31.94 8.12
C ALA A 342 50.10 -31.44 8.23
N MET A 343 50.55 -30.53 7.37
CA MET A 343 51.88 -29.90 7.50
C MET A 343 51.96 -28.86 8.62
N LYS A 344 50.84 -28.31 9.10
CA LYS A 344 50.80 -27.40 10.25
C LYS A 344 50.85 -28.13 11.60
N LEU A 345 50.65 -29.45 11.62
CA LEU A 345 50.74 -30.29 12.81
C LEU A 345 52.11 -30.99 12.96
N ILE A 346 53.07 -30.73 12.06
CA ILE A 346 54.44 -31.28 12.11
C ILE A 346 55.48 -30.14 12.15
N LYS A 347 55.19 -29.04 12.87
CA LYS A 347 56.21 -28.06 13.25
C LYS A 347 56.05 -27.62 14.69
#